data_AF-A0A009TIJ6-F1
#
_entry.id   AF-A0A009TIJ6-F1
#
_cell.length_a   1.000
_cell.length_b   1.000
_cell.length_c   1.000
_cell.angle_alpha   90.00
_cell.angle_beta   90.00
_cell.angle_gamma   90.00
#
_symmetry.space_group_name_H-M   'P 1'
#
loop_
_entity.id
_entity.type
_entity.pdbx_description
1 polymer ?
#
loop_
_entity_poly.entity_id
_entity_poly.type
_entity_poly.pdbx_seq_one_letter_code
_entity_poly.pdbx_strand_id
1 'polypeptide(L)'
;MKSKGCSGVDANSSDADQNDGQGCWNPTRVKAVDQIVQWLAKNPTQVPKQNALLVGDMNSYAKEAPILAFEKANYKVLLNDAKVGQGAQAYSYVFGVASDANGNGGAGNLDHAIADADLYPKVVRTFAWHINADEPTVLDYNEEYKTDEQKALFYGEDAYRSSDHDPVIVDLDLNGKDSNQPNDNQKSPIFDFLSQLMEWISQLFKRS
;
A
#
# COMPACT_ATOMS: atom_id res chain seq x y z
N MET A 1 -0.33 -10.76 1.93
CA MET A 1 0.09 -11.83 2.88
C MET A 1 -1.14 -12.61 3.35
N LYS A 2 -1.03 -13.54 4.32
CA LYS A 2 -2.24 -14.20 4.88
C LYS A 2 -3.18 -13.14 5.47
N SER A 3 -4.47 -13.28 5.20
CA SER A 3 -5.51 -12.37 5.71
C SER A 3 -5.57 -12.33 7.25
N LYS A 4 -5.99 -11.20 7.81
CA LYS A 4 -6.27 -11.04 9.26
C LYS A 4 -7.47 -11.86 9.75
N GLY A 5 -8.33 -12.32 8.83
CA GLY A 5 -9.51 -13.14 9.15
C GLY A 5 -9.17 -14.50 9.79
N CYS A 6 -9.94 -14.86 10.81
CA CYS A 6 -9.75 -16.06 11.63
C CYS A 6 -10.40 -17.35 11.08
N SER A 7 -10.96 -17.31 9.87
CA SER A 7 -11.53 -18.50 9.25
C SER A 7 -10.46 -19.61 9.12
N GLY A 8 -10.77 -20.79 9.66
CA GLY A 8 -9.91 -21.98 9.60
C GLY A 8 -8.69 -21.96 10.54
N VAL A 9 -8.61 -21.03 11.50
CA VAL A 9 -7.53 -21.03 12.49
C VAL A 9 -7.80 -22.01 13.63
N ASP A 10 -6.77 -22.72 14.09
CA ASP A 10 -6.85 -23.46 15.36
C ASP A 10 -6.79 -22.47 16.52
N ALA A 11 -7.86 -22.42 17.33
CA ALA A 11 -8.02 -21.53 18.47
C ALA A 11 -6.95 -21.70 19.55
N ASN A 12 -6.26 -22.85 19.60
CA ASN A 12 -5.17 -23.09 20.55
C ASN A 12 -3.78 -22.82 19.97
N SER A 13 -3.69 -22.44 18.69
CA SER A 13 -2.43 -22.11 18.04
C SER A 13 -2.02 -20.66 18.29
N SER A 14 -0.74 -20.35 18.09
CA SER A 14 -0.25 -18.97 18.12
C SER A 14 -0.85 -18.10 17.01
N ASP A 15 -1.40 -18.70 15.95
CA ASP A 15 -2.06 -17.96 14.88
C ASP A 15 -3.50 -17.55 15.23
N ALA A 16 -4.07 -18.06 16.33
CA ALA A 16 -5.34 -17.57 16.84
C ALA A 16 -5.24 -16.08 17.22
N ASP A 17 -6.40 -15.39 17.28
CA ASP A 17 -6.43 -14.00 17.70
C ASP A 17 -5.99 -13.90 19.17
N GLN A 18 -4.92 -13.14 19.40
CA GLN A 18 -4.39 -12.88 20.74
C GLN A 18 -5.11 -11.71 21.43
N ASN A 19 -6.11 -11.11 20.77
CA ASN A 19 -6.84 -9.93 21.22
C ASN A 19 -5.92 -8.71 21.45
N ASP A 20 -4.86 -8.61 20.64
CA ASP A 20 -3.84 -7.55 20.70
C ASP A 20 -4.00 -6.52 19.56
N GLY A 21 -5.08 -6.62 18.78
CA GLY A 21 -5.40 -5.76 17.64
C GLY A 21 -4.75 -6.19 16.32
N GLN A 22 -3.88 -7.20 16.33
CA GLN A 22 -3.18 -7.65 15.12
C GLN A 22 -4.00 -8.67 14.34
N GLY A 23 -4.99 -9.32 14.96
CA GLY A 23 -5.86 -10.32 14.36
C GLY A 23 -5.14 -11.65 14.11
N CYS A 24 -5.87 -12.63 13.55
CA CYS A 24 -5.34 -13.96 13.32
C CYS A 24 -4.16 -13.98 12.33
N TRP A 25 -3.41 -15.09 12.38
CA TRP A 25 -2.27 -15.37 11.51
C TRP A 25 -1.13 -14.36 11.61
N ASN A 26 -1.05 -13.59 12.72
CA ASN A 26 0.02 -12.61 12.91
C ASN A 26 1.42 -13.26 12.93
N PRO A 27 1.68 -14.36 13.68
CA PRO A 27 2.97 -15.05 13.62
C PRO A 27 3.28 -15.59 12.21
N THR A 28 2.28 -16.13 11.50
CA THR A 28 2.44 -16.55 10.10
C THR A 28 2.83 -15.39 9.18
N ARG A 29 2.23 -14.20 9.33
CA ARG A 29 2.62 -13.00 8.57
C ARG A 29 4.05 -12.56 8.91
N VAL A 30 4.46 -12.57 10.17
CA VAL A 30 5.86 -12.29 10.57
C VAL A 30 6.83 -13.28 9.92
N LYS A 31 6.50 -14.59 9.95
CA LYS A 31 7.33 -15.62 9.30
C LYS A 31 7.44 -15.42 7.79
N ALA A 32 6.38 -14.94 7.14
CA ALA A 32 6.42 -14.60 5.71
C ALA A 32 7.40 -13.45 5.45
N VAL A 33 7.41 -12.41 6.30
CA VAL A 33 8.38 -11.31 6.21
C VAL A 33 9.81 -11.84 6.35
N ASP A 34 10.07 -12.68 7.36
CA ASP A 34 11.40 -13.27 7.55
C ASP A 34 11.85 -14.05 6.32
N GLN A 35 10.95 -14.84 5.70
CA GLN A 35 11.25 -15.59 4.47
C GLN A 35 11.54 -14.67 3.27
N ILE A 36 10.77 -13.59 3.12
CA ILE A 36 10.97 -12.60 2.05
C ILE A 36 12.33 -11.91 2.22
N VAL A 37 12.64 -11.44 3.43
CA VAL A 37 13.92 -10.79 3.73
C VAL A 37 15.10 -11.73 3.50
N GLN A 38 14.99 -12.98 3.95
CA GLN A 38 16.02 -14.01 3.70
C GLN A 38 16.18 -14.34 2.22
N TRP A 39 15.10 -14.33 1.44
CA TRP A 39 15.14 -14.56 0.01
C TRP A 39 15.81 -13.40 -0.72
N LEU A 40 15.45 -12.15 -0.40
CA LEU A 40 16.07 -10.95 -0.98
C LEU A 40 17.57 -10.89 -0.68
N ALA A 41 17.99 -11.26 0.54
CA ALA A 41 19.39 -11.31 0.94
C ALA A 41 20.26 -12.28 0.09
N LYS A 42 19.65 -13.24 -0.61
CA LYS A 42 20.35 -14.14 -1.55
C LYS A 42 20.59 -13.49 -2.92
N ASN A 43 20.20 -12.24 -3.12
CA ASN A 43 20.23 -11.53 -4.40
C ASN A 43 19.58 -12.36 -5.54
N PRO A 44 18.26 -12.63 -5.44
CA PRO A 44 17.59 -13.59 -6.33
C PRO A 44 17.55 -13.13 -7.80
N THR A 45 17.69 -11.83 -8.05
CA THR A 45 17.76 -11.24 -9.39
C THR A 45 19.19 -11.16 -9.95
N GLN A 46 20.20 -11.48 -9.14
CA GLN A 46 21.61 -11.50 -9.51
C GLN A 46 22.13 -10.16 -10.05
N VAL A 47 21.54 -9.05 -9.62
CA VAL A 47 21.97 -7.71 -10.01
C VAL A 47 23.16 -7.24 -9.16
N PRO A 48 24.08 -6.40 -9.68
CA PRO A 48 25.24 -5.93 -8.92
C PRO A 48 24.87 -5.08 -7.69
N LYS A 49 23.80 -4.28 -7.80
CA LYS A 49 23.27 -3.45 -6.71
C LYS A 49 21.76 -3.61 -6.66
N GLN A 50 21.27 -4.18 -5.57
CA GLN A 50 19.84 -4.36 -5.36
C GLN A 50 19.19 -3.00 -5.07
N ASN A 51 17.99 -2.81 -5.61
CA ASN A 51 17.13 -1.67 -5.30
C ASN A 51 15.72 -2.22 -5.17
N ALA A 52 15.50 -3.05 -4.15
CA ALA A 52 14.27 -3.78 -3.94
C ALA A 52 13.14 -2.84 -3.50
N LEU A 53 12.02 -2.96 -4.20
CA LEU A 53 10.74 -2.40 -3.80
C LEU A 53 9.75 -3.56 -3.62
N LEU A 54 9.19 -3.70 -2.42
CA LEU A 54 8.07 -4.59 -2.17
C LEU A 54 6.79 -3.77 -2.15
N VAL A 55 5.79 -4.18 -2.92
CA VAL A 55 4.49 -3.50 -2.99
C VAL A 55 3.35 -4.49 -2.82
N GLY A 56 2.28 -4.03 -2.18
CA GLY A 56 0.99 -4.73 -2.14
C GLY A 56 0.42 -4.84 -0.74
N ASP A 57 -0.66 -5.59 -0.65
CA ASP A 57 -1.40 -5.85 0.59
C ASP A 57 -0.61 -6.81 1.51
N MET A 58 -0.04 -6.22 2.58
CA MET A 58 0.67 -6.95 3.63
C MET A 58 -0.28 -7.48 4.70
N ASN A 59 -1.57 -7.14 4.64
CA ASN A 59 -2.60 -7.48 5.62
C ASN A 59 -2.16 -7.12 7.05
N SER A 60 -1.44 -6.03 7.22
CA SER A 60 -0.94 -5.56 8.51
C SER A 60 -0.89 -4.05 8.56
N TYR A 61 -1.40 -3.46 9.65
CA TYR A 61 -1.22 -2.04 9.89
C TYR A 61 0.24 -1.69 10.17
N ALA A 62 0.61 -0.43 9.94
CA ALA A 62 1.99 0.04 10.00
C ALA A 62 2.75 -0.22 11.33
N LYS A 63 2.02 -0.46 12.42
CA LYS A 63 2.60 -0.76 13.75
C LYS A 63 2.44 -2.22 14.19
N GLU A 64 1.95 -3.08 13.32
CA GLU A 64 1.90 -4.52 13.59
C GLU A 64 3.26 -5.18 13.37
N ALA A 65 3.45 -6.31 14.05
CA ALA A 65 4.70 -7.07 14.05
C ALA A 65 5.27 -7.38 12.65
N PRO A 66 4.49 -7.70 11.60
CA PRO A 66 5.04 -7.95 10.28
C PRO A 66 5.70 -6.72 9.66
N ILE A 67 5.09 -5.54 9.82
CA ILE A 67 5.66 -4.29 9.29
C ILE A 67 6.89 -3.88 10.11
N LEU A 68 6.82 -4.00 11.44
CA LEU A 68 7.98 -3.77 12.31
C LEU A 68 9.14 -4.75 12.02
N ALA A 69 8.86 -5.96 11.55
CA ALA A 69 9.89 -6.92 11.15
C ALA A 69 10.65 -6.46 9.90
N PHE A 70 9.97 -5.86 8.91
CA PHE A 70 10.65 -5.21 7.78
C PHE A 70 11.53 -4.05 8.24
N GLU A 71 11.03 -3.17 9.11
CA GLU A 71 11.81 -2.04 9.66
C GLU A 71 13.04 -2.52 10.42
N LYS A 72 12.90 -3.58 11.24
CA LYS A 72 14.01 -4.22 11.96
C LYS A 72 15.05 -4.82 11.02
N ALA A 73 14.63 -5.28 9.84
CA ALA A 73 15.52 -5.74 8.77
C ALA A 73 16.11 -4.58 7.93
N ASN A 74 15.97 -3.33 8.38
CA ASN A 74 16.47 -2.11 7.73
C ASN A 74 15.79 -1.77 6.38
N TYR A 75 14.57 -2.25 6.17
CA TYR A 75 13.72 -1.77 5.09
C TYR A 75 12.94 -0.52 5.53
N LYS A 76 12.53 0.31 4.57
CA LYS A 76 11.81 1.57 4.78
C LYS A 76 10.37 1.44 4.30
N VAL A 77 9.42 1.58 5.23
CA VAL A 77 7.99 1.62 4.94
C VAL A 77 7.65 3.01 4.41
N LEU A 78 7.49 3.14 3.11
CA LEU A 78 7.50 4.43 2.42
C LEU A 78 6.25 5.26 2.70
N LEU A 79 5.08 4.64 2.76
CA LEU A 79 3.81 5.37 2.91
C LEU A 79 3.73 6.09 4.26
N ASN A 80 4.19 5.45 5.34
CA ASN A 80 4.23 6.02 6.69
C ASN A 80 5.52 6.80 7.00
N ASP A 81 6.47 6.89 6.05
CA ASP A 81 7.69 7.68 6.22
C ASP A 81 7.34 9.19 6.23
N ALA A 82 7.94 9.96 7.14
CA ALA A 82 7.62 11.38 7.29
C ALA A 82 8.31 12.29 6.25
N LYS A 83 9.29 11.80 5.50
CA LYS A 83 10.05 12.57 4.51
C LYS A 83 9.54 12.35 3.11
N VAL A 84 9.31 11.09 2.75
CA VAL A 84 8.85 10.71 1.40
C VAL A 84 7.38 10.33 1.37
N GLY A 85 6.77 10.03 2.53
CA GLY A 85 5.39 9.55 2.63
C GLY A 85 4.39 10.56 3.21
N GLN A 86 3.24 10.05 3.62
CA GLN A 86 2.16 10.78 4.31
C GLN A 86 2.27 10.71 5.84
N GLY A 87 3.30 10.03 6.36
CA GLY A 87 3.58 9.97 7.80
C GLY A 87 2.48 9.25 8.61
N ALA A 88 2.17 9.81 9.78
CA ALA A 88 1.20 9.22 10.72
C ALA A 88 -0.26 9.27 10.24
N GLN A 89 -0.56 10.04 9.19
CA GLN A 89 -1.91 10.17 8.62
C GLN A 89 -2.16 9.22 7.44
N ALA A 90 -1.18 8.39 7.09
CA ALA A 90 -1.30 7.44 5.99
C ALA A 90 -2.36 6.37 6.27
N TYR A 91 -3.26 6.17 5.30
CA TYR A 91 -4.18 5.03 5.25
C TYR A 91 -4.41 4.62 3.79
N SER A 92 -4.78 3.36 3.58
CA SER A 92 -5.19 2.82 2.27
C SER A 92 -6.49 2.03 2.36
N TYR A 93 -7.02 1.87 3.57
CA TYR A 93 -8.17 1.03 3.85
C TYR A 93 -8.96 1.63 5.02
N VAL A 94 -10.29 1.61 4.90
CA VAL A 94 -11.22 2.02 5.94
C VAL A 94 -12.09 0.83 6.28
N PHE A 95 -12.17 0.51 7.57
CA PHE A 95 -13.08 -0.51 8.08
C PHE A 95 -14.21 0.14 8.84
N GLY A 96 -15.44 -0.33 8.57
CA GLY A 96 -16.64 0.24 9.18
C GLY A 96 -16.77 -0.06 10.67
N VAL A 97 -17.74 0.60 11.30
CA VAL A 97 -18.15 0.38 12.70
C VAL A 97 -18.47 -1.08 13.05
N ALA A 98 -18.74 -1.95 12.09
CA ALA A 98 -18.95 -3.37 12.34
C ALA A 98 -17.65 -4.20 12.48
N SER A 99 -16.47 -3.58 12.39
CA SER A 99 -15.21 -4.33 12.15
C SER A 99 -14.28 -4.45 13.35
N ASP A 100 -14.54 -3.78 14.46
CA ASP A 100 -13.97 -4.16 15.77
C ASP A 100 -15.06 -4.75 16.69
N ALA A 101 -14.66 -5.52 17.71
CA ALA A 101 -15.58 -6.20 18.62
C ALA A 101 -16.48 -5.25 19.44
N ASN A 102 -16.21 -3.94 19.39
CA ASN A 102 -16.88 -2.89 20.17
C ASN A 102 -17.72 -1.94 19.32
N GLY A 103 -17.79 -2.14 18.00
CA GLY A 103 -18.59 -1.28 17.14
C GLY A 103 -17.86 -0.03 16.61
N ASN A 104 -16.53 0.05 16.65
CA ASN A 104 -15.78 1.19 16.12
C ASN A 104 -15.23 0.92 14.72
N GLY A 105 -15.29 1.94 13.87
CA GLY A 105 -14.62 1.97 12.57
C GLY A 105 -13.26 2.63 12.70
N GLY A 106 -12.45 2.51 11.66
CA GLY A 106 -11.13 3.12 11.63
C GLY A 106 -10.53 3.14 10.23
N ALA A 107 -9.44 3.90 10.09
CA ALA A 107 -8.66 3.99 8.89
C ALA A 107 -7.20 3.60 9.20
N GLY A 108 -6.59 2.87 8.28
CA GLY A 108 -5.18 2.49 8.35
C GLY A 108 -4.70 1.96 7.02
N ASN A 109 -3.40 1.68 6.89
CA ASN A 109 -2.86 1.10 5.66
C ASN A 109 -2.54 -0.39 5.85
N LEU A 110 -3.18 -1.22 5.03
CA LEU A 110 -2.83 -2.63 4.84
C LEU A 110 -1.92 -2.82 3.62
N ASP A 111 -1.97 -1.87 2.70
CA ASP A 111 -1.11 -1.78 1.53
C ASP A 111 0.14 -0.99 1.85
N HIS A 112 1.28 -1.56 1.47
CA HIS A 112 2.56 -0.95 1.74
C HIS A 112 3.41 -0.92 0.49
N ALA A 113 4.19 0.15 0.38
CA ALA A 113 5.40 0.17 -0.42
C ALA A 113 6.60 0.18 0.53
N ILE A 114 7.50 -0.78 0.38
CA ILE A 114 8.63 -1.02 1.29
C ILE A 114 9.91 -1.09 0.47
N ALA A 115 10.83 -0.16 0.69
CA ALA A 115 12.10 -0.09 -0.03
C ALA A 115 13.27 -0.62 0.81
N ASP A 116 14.27 -1.21 0.16
CA ASP A 116 15.56 -1.39 0.80
C ASP A 116 16.31 -0.04 0.95
N ALA A 117 17.45 -0.09 1.64
CA ALA A 117 18.26 1.09 1.92
C ALA A 117 18.91 1.71 0.65
N ASP A 118 19.09 0.93 -0.41
CA ASP A 118 19.70 1.38 -1.67
C ASP A 118 18.70 2.07 -2.59
N LEU A 119 17.43 1.65 -2.56
CA LEU A 119 16.33 2.26 -3.28
C LEU A 119 15.78 3.50 -2.56
N TYR A 120 15.72 3.52 -1.23
CA TYR A 120 15.11 4.64 -0.48
C TYR A 120 15.61 6.04 -0.91
N PRO A 121 16.91 6.28 -1.15
CA PRO A 121 17.40 7.59 -1.63
C PRO A 121 16.89 8.01 -3.02
N LYS A 122 16.32 7.06 -3.78
CA LYS A 122 15.72 7.28 -5.11
C LYS A 122 14.21 7.50 -5.02
N VAL A 123 13.61 7.37 -3.83
CA VAL A 123 12.17 7.64 -3.64
C VAL A 123 11.98 9.16 -3.56
N VAL A 124 11.19 9.69 -4.49
CA VAL A 124 10.82 11.12 -4.52
C VAL A 124 9.66 11.37 -3.57
N ARG A 125 8.59 10.57 -3.70
CA ARG A 125 7.41 10.62 -2.84
C ARG A 125 6.63 9.30 -2.87
N THR A 126 5.77 9.10 -1.89
CA THR A 126 4.84 7.98 -1.77
C THR A 126 3.55 8.45 -1.14
N PHE A 127 2.40 8.06 -1.69
CA PHE A 127 1.08 8.47 -1.19
C PHE A 127 0.00 7.48 -1.61
N ALA A 128 -1.06 7.39 -0.82
CA ALA A 128 -2.30 6.73 -1.22
C ALA A 128 -3.13 7.70 -2.06
N TRP A 129 -3.68 7.22 -3.18
CA TRP A 129 -4.62 7.99 -3.98
C TRP A 129 -6.04 7.61 -3.55
N HIS A 130 -6.65 8.48 -2.75
CA HIS A 130 -7.97 8.27 -2.15
C HIS A 130 -9.10 8.36 -3.18
N ILE A 131 -9.42 7.22 -3.82
CA ILE A 131 -10.51 7.06 -4.79
C ILE A 131 -11.43 5.88 -4.45
N ASN A 132 -11.09 5.07 -3.45
CA ASN A 132 -11.70 3.78 -3.20
C ASN A 132 -12.13 3.60 -1.73
N ALA A 133 -11.19 3.73 -0.78
CA ALA A 133 -11.43 3.35 0.61
C ALA A 133 -12.50 4.21 1.30
N ASP A 134 -12.54 5.50 0.94
CA ASP A 134 -13.50 6.46 1.48
C ASP A 134 -14.87 6.43 0.75
N GLU A 135 -14.94 5.77 -0.40
CA GLU A 135 -16.18 5.68 -1.18
C GLU A 135 -17.20 4.74 -0.50
N PRO A 136 -18.51 5.05 -0.56
CA PRO A 136 -19.54 4.21 0.03
C PRO A 136 -19.50 2.77 -0.48
N THR A 137 -19.56 1.79 0.44
CA THR A 137 -19.58 0.36 0.11
C THR A 137 -20.73 -0.05 -0.81
N VAL A 138 -21.81 0.74 -0.86
CA VAL A 138 -22.94 0.50 -1.77
C VAL A 138 -22.56 0.66 -3.24
N LEU A 139 -21.54 1.48 -3.54
CA LEU A 139 -21.02 1.73 -4.89
C LEU A 139 -19.98 0.69 -5.34
N ASP A 140 -19.68 -0.29 -4.50
CA ASP A 140 -18.70 -1.35 -4.79
C ASP A 140 -19.11 -2.22 -5.99
N TYR A 141 -18.15 -2.90 -6.61
CA TYR A 141 -18.36 -3.85 -7.71
C TYR A 141 -19.07 -5.14 -7.25
N ASN A 142 -19.08 -5.42 -5.94
CA ASN A 142 -19.77 -6.58 -5.38
C ASN A 142 -21.29 -6.47 -5.59
N GLU A 143 -21.91 -7.53 -6.10
CA GLU A 143 -23.35 -7.57 -6.41
C GLU A 143 -24.19 -8.20 -5.30
N GLU A 144 -23.55 -8.80 -4.30
CA GLU A 144 -24.20 -9.46 -3.18
C GLU A 144 -25.11 -8.48 -2.44
N TYR A 145 -26.31 -8.95 -2.10
CA TYR A 145 -27.31 -8.18 -1.36
C TYR A 145 -27.82 -6.92 -2.07
N LYS A 146 -27.55 -6.75 -3.38
CA LYS A 146 -28.12 -5.68 -4.22
C LYS A 146 -29.28 -6.18 -5.08
N THR A 147 -30.34 -5.39 -5.19
CA THR A 147 -31.41 -5.59 -6.18
C THR A 147 -30.93 -5.21 -7.58
N ASP A 148 -31.61 -5.67 -8.63
CA ASP A 148 -31.26 -5.30 -10.02
C ASP A 148 -31.32 -3.78 -10.25
N GLU A 149 -32.28 -3.10 -9.61
CA GLU A 149 -32.38 -1.64 -9.62
C GLU A 149 -31.17 -0.98 -8.95
N GLN A 150 -30.71 -1.51 -7.81
CA GLN A 150 -29.52 -1.01 -7.12
C GLN A 150 -28.25 -1.25 -7.93
N LYS A 151 -28.12 -2.40 -8.61
CA LYS A 151 -26.99 -2.66 -9.52
C LYS A 151 -26.93 -1.65 -10.65
N ALA A 152 -28.08 -1.33 -11.26
CA ALA A 152 -28.16 -0.35 -12.34
C ALA A 152 -27.88 1.09 -11.85
N LEU A 153 -28.28 1.44 -10.62
CA LEU A 153 -28.12 2.78 -10.07
C LEU A 153 -26.75 3.05 -9.43
N PHE A 154 -26.12 2.03 -8.85
CA PHE A 154 -24.89 2.18 -8.04
C PHE A 154 -23.62 1.77 -8.78
N TYR A 155 -23.73 1.27 -10.02
CA TYR A 155 -22.58 1.02 -10.86
C TYR A 155 -22.05 2.34 -11.46
N GLY A 156 -20.76 2.60 -11.24
CA GLY A 156 -20.00 3.62 -11.96
C GLY A 156 -18.98 2.96 -12.89
N GLU A 157 -18.81 3.49 -14.11
CA GLU A 157 -17.80 3.01 -15.07
C GLU A 157 -16.42 3.69 -14.91
N ASP A 158 -16.29 4.57 -13.93
CA ASP A 158 -15.07 5.31 -13.64
C ASP A 158 -14.15 4.57 -12.64
N ALA A 159 -13.10 5.23 -12.17
CA ALA A 159 -12.10 4.62 -11.30
C ALA A 159 -12.50 4.61 -9.81
N TYR A 160 -13.54 5.34 -9.42
CA TYR A 160 -13.94 5.45 -8.01
C TYR A 160 -14.61 4.15 -7.55
N ARG A 161 -14.29 3.74 -6.32
CA ARG A 161 -14.79 2.50 -5.70
C ARG A 161 -14.55 1.23 -6.56
N SER A 162 -13.51 1.27 -7.38
CA SER A 162 -13.03 0.11 -8.14
C SER A 162 -12.39 -0.98 -7.25
N SER A 163 -12.13 -0.65 -5.99
CA SER A 163 -11.63 -1.53 -4.93
C SER A 163 -12.14 -1.05 -3.57
N ASP A 164 -12.04 -1.89 -2.55
CA ASP A 164 -12.16 -1.54 -1.14
C ASP A 164 -10.89 -0.90 -0.55
N HIS A 165 -9.80 -0.86 -1.33
CA HIS A 165 -8.51 -0.28 -0.96
C HIS A 165 -8.09 0.85 -1.92
N ASP A 166 -7.44 1.88 -1.39
CA ASP A 166 -6.79 2.91 -2.18
C ASP A 166 -5.44 2.44 -2.75
N PRO A 167 -5.15 2.73 -4.03
CA PRO A 167 -3.85 2.42 -4.59
C PRO A 167 -2.72 3.25 -3.95
N VAL A 168 -1.61 2.59 -3.67
CA VAL A 168 -0.37 3.23 -3.20
C VAL A 168 0.52 3.57 -4.39
N ILE A 169 0.88 4.86 -4.52
CA ILE A 169 1.71 5.39 -5.61
C ILE A 169 3.10 5.70 -5.06
N VAL A 170 4.14 5.27 -5.78
CA VAL A 170 5.55 5.53 -5.46
C VAL A 170 6.23 6.19 -6.65
N ASP A 171 6.73 7.39 -6.45
CA ASP A 171 7.51 8.11 -7.45
C ASP A 171 9.00 7.85 -7.21
N LEU A 172 9.71 7.43 -8.25
CA LEU A 172 11.14 7.10 -8.20
C LEU A 172 11.95 7.98 -9.16
N ASP A 173 13.07 8.51 -8.68
CA ASP A 173 14.10 9.12 -9.52
C ASP A 173 15.27 8.14 -9.71
N LEU A 174 15.31 7.53 -10.89
CA LEU A 174 16.31 6.54 -11.26
C LEU A 174 17.49 7.16 -12.03
N ASN A 175 17.50 8.48 -12.23
CA ASN A 175 18.59 9.18 -12.89
C ASN A 175 19.77 9.25 -11.92
N GLY A 176 20.63 8.24 -11.99
CA GLY A 176 21.61 7.94 -10.96
C GLY A 176 22.50 9.11 -10.55
N LYS A 177 22.65 9.32 -9.24
CA LYS A 177 23.81 10.02 -8.63
C LYS A 177 25.13 9.22 -8.76
N ASP A 178 25.13 8.13 -9.53
CA ASP A 178 26.31 7.39 -9.94
C ASP A 178 26.85 7.86 -11.32
N SER A 179 26.23 8.87 -11.94
CA SER A 179 26.70 9.42 -13.21
C SER A 179 27.73 10.53 -12.99
N ASN A 180 29.01 10.19 -13.18
CA ASN A 180 30.00 11.15 -13.68
C ASN A 180 29.60 11.56 -15.11
N GLN A 181 28.61 12.43 -15.24
CA GLN A 181 28.31 13.13 -16.49
C GLN A 181 28.34 14.64 -16.24
N PRO A 182 28.91 15.44 -17.16
CA PRO A 182 29.06 16.87 -16.97
C PRO A 182 27.68 17.54 -16.96
N ASN A 183 27.52 18.55 -16.08
CA ASN A 183 26.34 19.41 -15.97
C ASN A 183 25.76 19.76 -17.34
N ASP A 184 24.57 19.24 -17.66
CA ASP A 184 23.73 19.82 -18.68
C ASP A 184 22.48 20.43 -18.03
N ASN A 185 22.29 21.71 -18.32
CA ASN A 185 21.31 22.60 -17.75
C ASN A 185 19.96 22.42 -18.47
N GLN A 186 19.49 21.18 -18.58
CA GLN A 186 18.18 20.88 -19.18
C GLN A 186 17.11 20.74 -18.11
N LYS A 187 16.01 21.49 -18.29
CA LYS A 187 14.79 21.34 -17.49
C LYS A 187 14.39 19.87 -17.45
N SER A 188 14.20 19.37 -16.23
CA SER A 188 14.02 17.95 -15.96
C SER A 188 12.81 17.39 -16.73
N PRO A 189 13.01 16.39 -17.61
CA PRO A 189 11.94 15.74 -18.37
C PRO A 189 10.83 15.16 -17.48
N ILE A 190 11.15 14.88 -16.21
CA ILE A 190 10.21 14.37 -15.22
C ILE A 190 9.18 15.45 -14.83
N PHE A 191 9.58 16.72 -14.75
CA PHE A 191 8.62 17.80 -14.47
C PHE A 191 7.63 17.98 -15.63
N ASP A 192 8.08 17.82 -16.87
CA ASP A 192 7.21 17.89 -18.04
C ASP A 192 6.28 16.67 -18.13
N PHE A 193 6.77 15.48 -17.78
CA PHE A 193 5.94 14.27 -17.73
C PHE A 193 4.89 14.34 -16.62
N LEU A 194 5.27 14.73 -15.41
CA LEU A 194 4.33 14.87 -14.29
C LEU A 194 3.31 15.97 -14.54
N SER A 195 3.71 17.08 -15.17
CA SER A 195 2.77 18.14 -15.56
C SER A 195 1.80 17.63 -16.62
N GLN A 196 2.27 16.90 -17.63
CA GLN A 196 1.41 16.29 -18.65
C GLN A 196 0.48 15.21 -18.07
N LEU A 197 0.96 14.40 -17.12
CA LEU A 197 0.14 13.40 -16.43
C LEU A 197 -0.94 14.08 -15.58
N MET A 198 -0.59 15.09 -14.79
CA MET A 198 -1.55 15.84 -13.97
C MET A 198 -2.54 16.62 -14.83
N GLU A 199 -2.12 17.12 -15.99
CA GLU A 199 -2.98 17.81 -16.95
C GLU A 199 -3.91 16.85 -17.68
N TRP A 200 -3.43 15.66 -18.06
CA TRP A 200 -4.24 14.58 -18.61
C TRP A 200 -5.26 14.05 -17.58
N ILE A 201 -4.84 13.84 -16.33
CA ILE A 201 -5.71 13.49 -15.20
C ILE A 201 -6.75 14.60 -14.98
N SER A 202 -6.35 15.88 -15.00
CA SER A 202 -7.29 17.00 -14.86
C SER A 202 -8.32 17.08 -16.01
N GLN A 203 -7.94 16.68 -17.22
CA GLN A 203 -8.86 16.63 -18.37
C GLN A 203 -9.87 15.49 -18.25
N LEU A 204 -9.50 14.36 -17.64
CA LEU A 204 -10.43 13.28 -17.28
C LEU A 204 -11.52 13.75 -16.30
N PHE A 205 -11.21 14.69 -15.41
CA PHE A 205 -12.14 15.20 -14.38
C PHE A 205 -12.88 16.51 -14.74
N LYS A 206 -12.78 17.00 -15.99
CA LYS A 206 -13.42 18.26 -16.44
C LYS A 206 -14.74 18.10 -17.20
N ARG A 207 -15.38 16.92 -17.18
CA ARG A 207 -16.74 16.77 -17.71
C ARG A 207 -17.79 16.77 -16.59
N SER A 208 -18.79 17.60 -16.86
CA SER A 208 -19.99 17.98 -16.07
C SER A 208 -20.76 16.84 -15.46
#